data_AF-A0A7S3F4U1-F1
#
_entry.id   AF-A0A7S3F4U1-F1
#
_cell.length_a   1.000
_cell.length_b   1.000
_cell.length_c   1.000
_cell.angle_alpha   90.00
_cell.angle_beta   90.00
_cell.angle_gamma   90.00
#
_symmetry.space_group_name_H-M   'P 1'
#
loop_
_entity.id
_entity.type
_entity.pdbx_description
1 polymer ?
#
loop_
_entity_poly.entity_id
_entity_poly.type
_entity_poly.pdbx_seq_one_letter_code
_entity_poly.pdbx_strand_id
1 'polypeptide(L)'
;PESARARKQSLKMPKAMDTCCRQYTINLGKRVKGTTFKRKAPRALKKVKEFAAKMMNTSDVRIDTKLNKALWSGGIRSVPKRVRVQIQRLRSDDEDAKEEFYSLVTHVEGDFRGLGVRVVEA
;
A
#
# COMPACT_ATOMS: atom_id res chain seq x y z
N PRO A 1 2.00 -14.39 -50.39
CA PRO A 1 2.64 -15.25 -49.36
C PRO A 1 3.78 -14.49 -48.66
N GLU A 2 3.44 -13.71 -47.64
CA GLU A 2 4.45 -13.17 -46.71
C GLU A 2 3.79 -13.08 -45.34
N SER A 3 3.99 -14.13 -44.57
CA SER A 3 3.47 -14.32 -43.22
C SER A 3 4.07 -13.28 -42.28
N ALA A 4 3.29 -12.26 -41.92
CA ALA A 4 3.59 -11.37 -40.82
C ALA A 4 3.72 -12.20 -39.52
N ARG A 5 4.97 -12.43 -39.11
CA ARG A 5 5.34 -13.08 -37.84
C ARG A 5 4.70 -12.32 -36.69
N ALA A 6 3.60 -12.85 -36.15
CA ALA A 6 3.07 -12.45 -34.86
C ALA A 6 4.13 -12.73 -33.78
N ARG A 7 4.74 -11.66 -33.25
CA ARG A 7 5.61 -11.73 -32.06
C ARG A 7 4.75 -12.18 -30.88
N LYS A 8 4.77 -13.47 -30.56
CA LYS A 8 4.30 -13.97 -29.26
C LYS A 8 5.19 -13.35 -28.18
N GLN A 9 4.70 -12.31 -27.51
CA GLN A 9 5.24 -11.92 -26.21
C GLN A 9 4.95 -13.08 -25.25
N SER A 10 5.99 -13.82 -24.88
CA SER A 10 5.90 -14.85 -23.84
C SER A 10 5.37 -14.19 -22.57
N LEU A 11 4.15 -14.56 -22.13
CA LEU A 11 3.63 -14.16 -20.83
C LEU A 11 4.57 -14.75 -19.78
N LYS A 12 5.43 -13.92 -19.21
CA LYS A 12 6.26 -14.30 -18.07
C LYS A 12 5.30 -14.65 -16.94
N MET A 13 5.27 -15.93 -16.55
CA MET A 13 4.44 -16.41 -15.44
C MET A 13 4.67 -15.50 -14.22
N PRO A 14 3.62 -15.03 -13.54
CA PRO A 14 3.80 -14.20 -12.35
C PRO A 14 4.58 -15.03 -11.32
N LYS A 15 5.65 -14.43 -10.79
CA LYS A 15 6.42 -15.03 -9.69
C LYS A 15 5.46 -15.37 -8.55
N ALA A 16 5.57 -16.58 -8.00
CA ALA A 16 4.74 -17.03 -6.87
C ALA A 16 4.70 -15.95 -5.77
N MET A 17 3.50 -15.64 -5.29
CA MET A 17 3.30 -14.62 -4.26
C MET A 17 3.72 -15.19 -2.91
N ASP A 18 4.81 -14.67 -2.37
CA ASP A 18 5.32 -15.09 -1.05
C ASP A 18 4.91 -14.11 0.07
N THR A 19 5.00 -14.51 1.32
CA THR A 19 4.88 -13.57 2.44
C THR A 19 6.00 -12.54 2.36
N CYS A 20 5.68 -11.28 2.65
CA CYS A 20 6.65 -10.20 2.47
C CYS A 20 6.35 -9.02 3.37
N CYS A 21 7.39 -8.47 4.00
CA CYS A 21 7.31 -7.25 4.78
C CYS A 21 8.17 -6.16 4.13
N ARG A 22 7.56 -5.00 3.86
CA ARG A 22 8.26 -3.86 3.23
C ARG A 22 7.85 -2.55 3.87
N GLN A 23 8.83 -1.68 4.09
CA GLN A 23 8.62 -0.33 4.54
C GLN A 23 8.67 0.66 3.39
N TYR A 24 7.65 1.50 3.33
CA TYR A 24 7.47 2.53 2.32
C TYR A 24 7.28 3.89 2.96
N THR A 25 7.73 4.94 2.28
CA THR A 25 7.34 6.32 2.60
C THR A 25 6.28 6.79 1.61
N ILE A 26 5.06 7.02 2.10
CA ILE A 26 3.96 7.54 1.29
C ILE A 26 3.96 9.06 1.36
N ASN A 27 4.09 9.71 0.21
CA ASN A 27 3.84 11.15 0.10
C ASN A 27 2.33 11.41 -0.02
N LEU A 28 1.69 11.70 1.11
CA LEU A 28 0.26 12.00 1.17
C LEU A 28 -0.05 13.39 0.66
N GLY A 29 0.84 14.37 0.88
CA GLY A 29 0.65 15.75 0.43
C GLY A 29 0.37 15.85 -1.07
N LYS A 30 1.09 15.10 -1.90
CA LYS A 30 0.81 15.00 -3.35
C LYS A 30 -0.51 14.28 -3.65
N ARG A 31 -0.85 13.24 -2.88
CA ARG A 31 -2.03 12.38 -3.09
C ARG A 31 -3.36 13.02 -2.68
N VAL A 32 -3.31 13.97 -1.75
CA VAL A 32 -4.50 14.70 -1.25
C VAL A 32 -4.58 16.15 -1.77
N LYS A 33 -3.68 16.55 -2.67
CA LYS A 33 -3.70 17.88 -3.29
C LYS A 33 -5.03 18.09 -4.03
N GLY A 34 -5.62 19.27 -3.91
CA GLY A 34 -6.89 19.62 -4.56
C GLY A 34 -8.14 18.99 -3.93
N THR A 35 -8.04 18.29 -2.80
CA THR A 35 -9.20 17.75 -2.08
C THR A 35 -9.78 18.78 -1.11
N THR A 36 -11.10 18.87 -1.01
CA THR A 36 -11.81 19.70 -0.02
C THR A 36 -11.37 19.37 1.41
N PHE A 37 -11.26 20.37 2.28
CA PHE A 37 -10.78 20.19 3.65
C PHE A 37 -11.55 19.13 4.45
N LYS A 38 -12.88 19.09 4.32
CA LYS A 38 -13.74 18.10 5.00
C LYS A 38 -13.53 16.66 4.52
N ARG A 39 -12.80 16.42 3.43
CA ARG A 39 -12.60 15.08 2.86
C ARG A 39 -11.14 14.65 2.86
N LYS A 40 -10.22 15.47 3.38
CA LYS A 40 -8.78 15.27 3.19
C LYS A 40 -8.25 14.05 3.93
N ALA A 41 -8.55 13.89 5.22
CA ALA A 41 -8.15 12.70 5.98
C ALA A 41 -8.82 11.40 5.48
N PRO A 42 -10.15 11.36 5.21
CA PRO A 42 -10.77 10.19 4.57
C PRO A 42 -10.16 9.85 3.20
N ARG A 43 -9.81 10.87 2.40
CA ARG A 43 -9.13 10.66 1.11
C ARG A 43 -7.73 10.10 1.30
N ALA A 44 -6.99 10.54 2.32
CA ALA A 44 -5.67 10.03 2.65
C ALA A 44 -5.71 8.53 2.96
N LEU A 45 -6.65 8.10 3.80
CA LEU A 45 -6.87 6.68 4.10
C LEU A 45 -7.13 5.86 2.84
N LYS A 46 -8.04 6.32 1.98
CA LYS A 46 -8.32 5.65 0.68
C LYS A 46 -7.06 5.54 -0.17
N LYS A 47 -6.25 6.61 -0.21
CA LYS A 47 -4.99 6.63 -0.98
C LYS A 47 -3.91 5.73 -0.39
N VAL A 48 -3.89 5.53 0.93
CA VAL A 48 -3.02 4.52 1.57
C VAL A 48 -3.49 3.12 1.21
N LYS A 49 -4.81 2.86 1.25
CA LYS A 49 -5.38 1.56 0.87
C LYS A 49 -5.07 1.21 -0.59
N GLU A 50 -5.33 2.14 -1.51
CA GLU A 50 -5.00 2.01 -2.95
C GLU A 50 -3.50 1.77 -3.16
N PHE A 51 -2.63 2.43 -2.38
CA PHE A 51 -1.19 2.25 -2.48
C PHE A 51 -0.76 0.85 -2.02
N ALA A 52 -1.28 0.37 -0.89
CA ALA A 52 -0.97 -0.95 -0.38
C ALA A 52 -1.46 -2.06 -1.33
N ALA A 53 -2.69 -1.95 -1.82
CA ALA A 53 -3.26 -2.89 -2.79
C ALA A 53 -2.37 -2.99 -4.05
N LYS A 54 -1.92 -1.85 -4.58
CA LYS A 54 -1.05 -1.83 -5.77
C LYS A 54 0.35 -2.39 -5.52
N MET A 55 0.94 -2.18 -4.34
CA MET A 55 2.31 -2.62 -4.06
C MET A 55 2.39 -4.10 -3.72
N MET A 56 1.36 -4.66 -3.07
CA MET A 56 1.35 -6.04 -2.61
C MET A 56 0.49 -6.97 -3.48
N ASN A 57 -0.27 -6.41 -4.44
CA ASN A 57 -1.23 -7.13 -5.30
C ASN A 57 -2.26 -7.94 -4.50
N THR A 58 -2.82 -7.35 -3.44
CA THR A 58 -3.93 -7.95 -2.67
C THR A 58 -5.14 -7.02 -2.71
N SER A 59 -6.35 -7.55 -2.74
CA SER A 59 -7.57 -6.73 -2.66
C SER A 59 -7.98 -6.50 -1.19
N ASP A 60 -7.76 -7.48 -0.31
CA ASP A 60 -7.91 -7.27 1.13
C ASP A 60 -6.72 -6.48 1.69
N VAL A 61 -7.04 -5.31 2.25
CA VAL A 61 -6.07 -4.41 2.87
C VAL A 61 -6.66 -3.92 4.18
N ARG A 62 -6.00 -4.32 5.27
CA ARG A 62 -6.34 -4.02 6.65
C ARG A 62 -5.43 -2.92 7.16
N ILE A 63 -6.02 -1.81 7.58
CA ILE A 63 -5.28 -0.66 8.11
C ILE A 63 -5.28 -0.77 9.64
N ASP A 64 -4.09 -0.75 10.23
CA ASP A 64 -3.96 -0.75 11.67
C ASP A 64 -4.49 0.56 12.30
N THR A 65 -4.96 0.44 13.53
CA THR A 65 -5.48 1.55 14.33
C THR A 65 -4.42 2.62 14.59
N LYS A 66 -3.13 2.27 14.73
CA LYS A 66 -2.04 3.24 14.92
C LYS A 66 -1.85 4.11 13.68
N LEU A 67 -1.92 3.51 12.49
CA LEU A 67 -1.87 4.25 11.23
C LEU A 67 -3.08 5.19 11.08
N ASN A 68 -4.28 4.71 11.45
CA ASN A 68 -5.46 5.55 11.44
C ASN A 68 -5.28 6.76 12.38
N LYS A 69 -4.87 6.55 13.63
CA LYS A 69 -4.60 7.62 14.60
C LYS A 69 -3.56 8.62 14.07
N ALA A 70 -2.45 8.14 13.51
CA ALA A 70 -1.40 8.99 12.94
C ALA A 70 -1.94 9.87 11.79
N LEU A 71 -2.78 9.32 10.91
CA LEU A 71 -3.39 10.06 9.80
C LEU A 71 -4.41 11.11 10.25
N TRP A 72 -5.12 10.85 11.35
CA TRP A 72 -6.12 11.74 11.93
C TRP A 72 -5.58 12.68 13.02
N SER A 73 -4.30 12.59 13.38
CA SER A 73 -3.66 13.39 14.45
C SER A 73 -3.81 14.90 14.26
N GLY A 74 -3.72 15.41 13.03
CA GLY A 74 -3.95 16.83 12.70
C GLY A 74 -5.40 17.18 12.34
N GLY A 75 -6.34 16.29 12.65
CA GLY A 75 -7.76 16.44 12.31
C GLY A 75 -8.04 16.29 10.81
N ILE A 76 -9.27 16.64 10.41
CA ILE A 76 -9.77 16.36 9.06
C ILE A 76 -9.06 17.14 7.95
N ARG A 77 -8.54 18.33 8.27
CA ARG A 77 -7.92 19.28 7.33
C ARG A 77 -6.40 19.11 7.23
N SER A 78 -5.73 18.69 8.29
CA SER A 78 -4.26 18.65 8.38
C SER A 78 -3.76 17.22 8.44
N VAL A 79 -3.67 16.59 7.28
CA VAL A 79 -3.05 15.26 7.13
C VAL A 79 -1.52 15.41 7.08
N PRO A 80 -0.75 14.52 7.72
CA PRO A 80 0.70 14.50 7.59
C PRO A 80 1.16 14.51 6.13
N LYS A 81 2.17 15.30 5.79
CA LYS A 81 2.65 15.41 4.38
C LYS A 81 3.25 14.10 3.88
N ARG A 82 3.96 13.38 4.75
CA ARG A 82 4.58 12.08 4.49
C ARG A 82 4.32 11.16 5.68
N VAL A 83 4.11 9.89 5.42
CA VAL A 83 3.97 8.85 6.45
C VAL A 83 4.81 7.66 6.06
N ARG A 84 5.56 7.12 7.01
CA ARG A 84 6.22 5.82 6.86
C ARG A 84 5.25 4.73 7.29
N VAL A 85 5.09 3.75 6.42
CA VAL A 85 4.24 2.60 6.66
C VAL A 85 5.04 1.34 6.45
N GLN A 86 4.73 0.33 7.24
CA GLN A 86 5.14 -1.03 6.99
C GLN A 86 3.94 -1.79 6.44
N ILE A 87 4.15 -2.50 5.35
CA ILE A 87 3.12 -3.31 4.71
C ILE A 87 3.60 -4.75 4.76
N GLN A 88 2.80 -5.58 5.42
CA GLN A 88 3.02 -7.01 5.55
C GLN A 88 1.96 -7.73 4.72
N ARG A 89 2.39 -8.59 3.80
CA ARG A 89 1.52 -9.55 3.14
C ARG A 89 1.59 -10.86 3.91
N LEU A 90 0.48 -11.24 4.51
CA LEU A 90 0.30 -12.42 5.34
C LEU A 90 -0.68 -13.38 4.66
N ARG A 91 -0.54 -14.68 4.95
CA ARG A 91 -1.53 -15.68 4.54
C ARG A 91 -2.76 -15.55 5.44
N SER A 92 -3.94 -15.72 4.86
CA SER A 92 -5.19 -15.82 5.61
C SER A 92 -5.34 -17.23 6.16
N ASP A 93 -5.67 -17.34 7.45
CA ASP A 93 -6.00 -18.62 8.10
C ASP A 93 -7.50 -18.94 8.06
N ASP A 94 -8.31 -18.03 7.49
CA ASP A 94 -9.76 -18.15 7.38
C ASP A 94 -10.13 -18.96 6.12
N GLU A 95 -10.81 -20.09 6.31
CA GLU A 95 -11.19 -21.06 5.28
C GLU A 95 -12.22 -20.49 4.28
N ASP A 96 -13.00 -19.48 4.70
CA ASP A 96 -13.99 -18.78 3.85
C ASP A 96 -13.41 -17.54 3.14
N ALA A 97 -12.10 -17.28 3.27
CA ALA A 97 -11.48 -16.10 2.66
C ALA A 97 -11.43 -16.21 1.12
N LYS A 98 -11.93 -15.16 0.45
CA LYS A 98 -11.90 -15.06 -1.03
C LYS A 98 -10.49 -14.99 -1.61
N GLU A 99 -9.50 -14.57 -0.82
CA GLU A 99 -8.10 -14.45 -1.22
C GLU A 99 -7.19 -15.12 -0.19
N GLU A 100 -6.15 -15.80 -0.67
CA GLU A 100 -5.15 -16.47 0.19
C GLU A 100 -4.30 -15.46 0.99
N PHE A 101 -4.15 -14.23 0.49
CA PHE A 101 -3.29 -13.22 1.11
C PHE A 101 -4.06 -11.95 1.45
N TYR A 102 -3.75 -11.37 2.61
CA TYR A 102 -4.16 -10.01 2.97
C TYR A 102 -2.94 -9.13 3.25
N SER A 103 -3.12 -7.82 3.06
CA SER A 103 -2.09 -6.84 3.42
C SER A 103 -2.45 -6.13 4.72
N LEU A 104 -1.61 -6.27 5.75
CA LEU A 104 -1.67 -5.47 6.97
C LEU A 104 -0.76 -4.25 6.84
N VAL A 105 -1.33 -3.05 7.06
CA VAL A 105 -0.60 -1.78 7.00
C VAL A 105 -0.46 -1.19 8.39
N THR A 106 0.76 -1.10 8.89
CA THR A 106 1.09 -0.50 10.18
C THR A 106 1.86 0.80 10.02
N HIS A 107 1.77 1.67 11.02
CA HIS A 107 2.56 2.90 11.08
C HIS A 107 3.94 2.59 11.67
N VAL A 108 4.99 3.16 11.05
CA VAL A 108 6.34 3.17 11.61
C VAL A 108 6.61 4.60 12.04
N GLU A 109 6.99 4.78 13.30
CA GLU A 109 7.38 6.08 13.89
C GLU A 109 8.89 6.32 13.68
N GLY A 110 9.33 7.59 13.64
CA GLY A 110 10.75 7.96 13.47
C GLY A 110 11.01 9.08 12.43
N ASP A 111 12.29 9.38 12.16
CA ASP A 111 12.70 10.24 11.03
C ASP A 111 12.86 9.39 9.76
N PHE A 112 12.38 9.92 8.64
CA PHE A 112 12.33 9.22 7.35
C PHE A 112 13.04 9.98 6.23
N ARG A 113 13.90 10.95 6.57
CA ARG A 113 14.81 11.58 5.61
C ARG A 113 15.79 10.56 5.03
N GLY A 114 15.98 10.59 3.71
CA GLY A 114 16.88 9.68 3.00
C GLY A 114 16.42 8.21 2.91
N LEU A 115 15.33 7.82 3.59
CA LEU A 115 14.88 6.43 3.58
C LEU A 115 14.09 6.08 2.31
N GLY A 116 14.68 5.21 1.49
CA GLY A 116 14.04 4.53 0.37
C GLY A 116 13.09 3.42 0.81
N VAL A 117 12.71 2.57 -0.14
CA VAL A 117 11.98 1.33 0.13
C VAL A 117 12.93 0.35 0.81
N ARG A 118 12.52 -0.21 1.96
CA ARG A 118 13.31 -1.21 2.67
C ARG A 118 12.50 -2.50 2.76
N VAL A 119 13.10 -3.62 2.39
CA VAL A 119 12.57 -4.95 2.71
C VAL A 119 12.94 -5.24 4.16
N VAL A 120 11.96 -5.60 4.96
CA VAL A 120 12.15 -5.97 6.37
C VAL A 120 11.99 -7.48 6.43
N GLU A 121 12.93 -8.15 7.06
CA GLU A 121 12.81 -9.57 7.35
C GLU A 121 11.72 -9.74 8.42
N ALA A 122 10.78 -10.65 8.16
CA ALA A 122 9.67 -10.94 9.05
C ALA A 122 10.13 -11.89 10.16
#